data_AF-A0A974YLC3-F1
#
_entry.id   AF-A0A974YLC3-F1
#
_cell.length_a   1.000
_cell.length_b   1.000
_cell.length_c   1.000
_cell.angle_alpha   90.00
_cell.angle_beta   90.00
_cell.angle_gamma   90.00
#
_symmetry.space_group_name_H-M   'P 1'
#
loop_
_entity.id
_entity.type
_entity.pdbx_description
1 polymer ?
#
loop_
_entity_poly.entity_id
_entity_poly.type
_entity_poly.pdbx_seq_one_letter_code
_entity_poly.pdbx_strand_id
1 'polypeptide(L)'
;MLPLLLTILQSEIAQALIIAALTTVAAALLRRRGKLLYGVGNNFVYLVANPQAGQDGQAQNVPVATRQIWFENAGRETIKDIEIILNYRPTHFEVWTPRQWTSELIAHARLMIKLNSLNGGEFFQLHMLDFSTPAGLPDVVTVRWDGGVGKEVGMRFERDFPFWIRALGAAFTIIGMATIIYLLFRAAVVIATIYSVI
;
A
#
# COMPACT_ATOMS: atom_id res chain seq x y z
N MET A 1 -11.31 48.44 17.83
CA MET A 1 -11.57 47.13 17.21
C MET A 1 -10.65 46.04 17.81
N LEU A 2 -9.32 46.16 17.75
CA LEU A 2 -8.37 45.20 18.35
C LEU A 2 -8.54 44.92 19.87
N PRO A 3 -8.77 45.92 20.76
CA PRO A 3 -8.87 45.66 22.21
C PRO A 3 -10.19 44.99 22.61
N LEU A 4 -11.24 45.14 21.80
CA LEU A 4 -12.55 44.51 21.98
C LEU A 4 -12.48 43.01 21.61
N LEU A 5 -11.71 42.69 20.56
CA LEU A 5 -11.36 41.31 20.22
C LEU A 5 -10.54 40.63 21.33
N LEU A 6 -9.58 41.34 21.94
CA LEU A 6 -8.77 40.79 23.03
C LEU A 6 -9.58 40.52 24.30
N THR A 7 -10.54 41.38 24.64
CA THR A 7 -11.45 41.16 25.79
C THR A 7 -12.45 40.04 25.54
N ILE A 8 -12.96 39.91 24.31
CA ILE A 8 -13.79 38.76 23.91
C ILE A 8 -12.98 37.46 23.97
N LEU A 9 -11.72 37.45 23.51
CA LEU A 9 -10.82 36.29 23.59
C LEU A 9 -10.46 35.91 25.03
N GLN A 10 -10.39 36.88 25.93
CA GLN A 10 -10.15 36.65 27.36
C GLN A 10 -11.40 36.16 28.12
N SER A 11 -12.58 36.19 27.50
CA SER A 11 -13.80 35.69 28.15
C SER A 11 -13.72 34.18 28.39
N GLU A 12 -14.24 33.72 29.52
CA GLU A 12 -14.33 32.30 29.90
C GLU A 12 -15.01 31.46 28.81
N ILE A 13 -16.00 32.03 28.11
CA ILE A 13 -16.74 31.38 27.02
C ILE A 13 -15.83 31.18 25.80
N ALA A 14 -15.06 32.20 25.41
CA ALA A 14 -14.15 32.09 24.26
C ALA A 14 -13.02 31.09 24.55
N GLN A 15 -12.49 31.07 25.78
CA GLN A 15 -11.48 30.10 26.19
C GLN A 15 -12.03 28.66 26.14
N ALA A 16 -13.24 28.43 26.65
CA ALA A 16 -13.89 27.12 26.59
C ALA A 16 -14.11 26.63 25.15
N LEU A 17 -14.53 27.52 24.24
CA LEU A 17 -14.70 27.19 22.82
C LEU A 17 -13.37 26.86 22.13
N ILE A 18 -12.30 27.61 22.43
CA ILE A 18 -10.96 27.34 21.89
C ILE A 18 -10.45 25.99 22.38
N ILE A 19 -10.58 25.69 23.68
CA ILE A 19 -10.16 24.40 24.25
C ILE A 19 -10.98 23.25 23.64
N ALA A 20 -12.29 23.41 23.49
CA ALA A 20 -13.14 22.40 22.85
C ALA A 20 -12.75 22.17 21.38
N ALA A 21 -12.47 23.23 20.61
CA ALA A 21 -12.01 23.14 19.24
C ALA A 21 -10.65 22.44 19.14
N LEU A 22 -9.67 22.85 19.96
CA LEU A 22 -8.35 22.23 20.01
C LEU A 22 -8.41 20.76 20.43
N THR A 23 -9.22 20.43 21.43
CA THR A 23 -9.42 19.05 21.89
C THR A 23 -10.06 18.19 20.80
N THR A 24 -11.04 18.73 20.07
CA THR A 24 -11.70 18.04 18.96
C THR A 24 -10.73 17.80 17.80
N VAL A 25 -9.92 18.79 17.44
CA VAL A 25 -8.90 18.67 16.41
C VAL A 25 -7.82 17.66 16.82
N ALA A 26 -7.32 17.74 18.06
CA ALA A 26 -6.35 16.80 18.59
C ALA A 26 -6.90 15.37 18.61
N ALA A 27 -8.14 15.17 19.07
CA ALA A 27 -8.81 13.89 19.07
C ALA A 27 -9.02 13.34 17.65
N ALA A 28 -9.37 14.20 16.68
CA ALA A 28 -9.54 13.79 15.29
C ALA A 28 -8.22 13.35 14.63
N LEU A 29 -7.11 14.03 14.94
CA LEU A 29 -5.76 13.69 14.45
C LEU A 29 -5.19 12.44 15.13
N LEU A 30 -5.51 12.23 16.40
CA LEU A 30 -5.06 11.06 17.19
C LEU A 30 -5.94 9.83 16.99
N ARG A 31 -7.12 9.99 16.36
CA ARG A 31 -8.05 8.88 16.14
C ARG A 31 -7.37 7.82 15.27
N ARG A 32 -7.16 6.64 15.85
CA ARG A 32 -6.69 5.47 15.12
C ARG A 32 -7.74 5.10 14.07
N ARG A 33 -7.28 4.74 12.88
CA ARG A 33 -8.14 4.29 11.77
C ARG A 33 -7.56 3.01 11.21
N GLY A 34 -8.43 2.07 10.87
CA GLY A 34 -8.10 0.92 10.04
C GLY A 34 -7.92 1.34 8.59
N LYS A 35 -6.92 0.77 7.92
CA LYS A 35 -6.70 1.00 6.48
C LYS A 35 -6.25 -0.28 5.82
N LEU A 36 -7.18 -0.95 5.14
CA LEU A 36 -6.87 -2.16 4.38
C LEU A 36 -6.32 -1.77 3.00
N LEU A 37 -5.09 -2.18 2.74
CA LEU A 37 -4.44 -2.08 1.43
C LEU A 37 -4.32 -3.47 0.84
N TYR A 38 -4.44 -3.58 -0.47
CA TYR A 38 -4.12 -4.81 -1.17
C TYR A 38 -3.45 -4.52 -2.50
N GLY A 39 -2.72 -5.48 -3.03
CA GLY A 39 -2.13 -5.37 -4.35
C GLY A 39 -1.74 -6.73 -4.92
N VAL A 40 -1.41 -6.76 -6.20
CA VAL A 40 -0.86 -7.95 -6.86
C VAL A 40 0.66 -7.85 -6.84
N GLY A 41 1.32 -8.81 -6.21
CA GLY A 41 2.78 -8.86 -6.09
C GLY A 41 3.39 -9.66 -7.23
N ASN A 42 3.36 -10.98 -7.10
CA ASN A 42 3.87 -11.91 -8.11
C ASN A 42 2.74 -12.39 -9.02
N ASN A 43 2.98 -12.44 -10.33
CA ASN A 43 2.07 -12.99 -11.32
C ASN A 43 2.91 -13.63 -12.45
N PHE A 44 3.11 -14.94 -12.37
CA PHE A 44 4.00 -15.67 -13.28
C PHE A 44 3.28 -16.88 -13.88
N VAL A 45 3.61 -17.19 -15.13
CA VAL A 45 3.17 -18.41 -15.79
C VAL A 45 4.41 -19.28 -16.03
N TYR A 46 4.41 -20.47 -15.44
CA TYR A 46 5.47 -21.45 -15.59
C TYR A 46 5.02 -22.52 -16.58
N LEU A 47 5.93 -23.01 -17.43
CA LEU A 47 5.69 -24.19 -18.25
C LEU A 47 6.31 -25.39 -17.53
N VAL A 48 5.47 -26.26 -16.99
CA VAL A 48 5.91 -27.47 -16.28
C VAL A 48 5.75 -28.66 -17.23
N ALA A 49 6.82 -29.42 -17.45
CA ALA A 49 6.74 -30.65 -18.22
C ALA A 49 5.89 -31.67 -17.45
N ASN A 50 4.82 -32.17 -18.07
CA ASN A 50 4.04 -33.26 -17.49
C ASN A 50 4.67 -34.60 -17.89
N PRO A 51 5.31 -35.34 -16.95
CA PRO A 51 5.95 -36.61 -17.27
C PRO A 51 4.94 -37.72 -17.58
N GLN A 52 3.66 -37.55 -17.25
CA GLN A 52 2.61 -38.56 -17.45
C GLN A 52 1.83 -38.41 -18.76
N ALA A 53 1.98 -37.29 -19.48
CA ALA A 53 1.33 -37.09 -20.78
C ALA A 53 2.01 -37.88 -21.93
N GLY A 54 3.17 -38.48 -21.66
CA GLY A 54 3.94 -39.27 -22.62
C GLY A 54 3.57 -40.75 -22.63
N GLN A 55 2.37 -41.12 -23.09
CA GLN A 55 2.18 -42.45 -23.68
C GLN A 55 2.70 -42.51 -25.14
N ASP A 56 2.93 -41.35 -25.78
CA ASP A 56 3.46 -41.22 -27.16
C ASP A 56 4.86 -40.56 -27.25
N GLY A 57 5.61 -40.49 -26.14
CA GLY A 57 7.00 -40.00 -26.14
C GLY A 57 7.21 -38.48 -26.34
N GLN A 58 6.14 -37.69 -26.45
CA GLN A 58 6.20 -36.23 -26.48
C GLN A 58 5.88 -35.66 -25.08
N ALA A 59 6.84 -34.97 -24.46
CA ALA A 59 6.60 -34.26 -23.20
C ALA A 59 5.63 -33.09 -23.45
N GLN A 60 4.40 -33.18 -22.95
CA GLN A 60 3.45 -32.08 -23.03
C GLN A 60 3.71 -31.08 -21.90
N ASN A 61 4.04 -29.84 -22.26
CA ASN A 61 4.20 -28.76 -21.28
C ASN A 61 2.82 -28.26 -20.84
N VAL A 62 2.58 -28.20 -19.53
CA VAL A 62 1.37 -27.66 -18.92
C VAL A 62 1.67 -26.27 -18.39
N PRO A 63 0.95 -25.22 -18.82
CA PRO A 63 1.08 -23.90 -18.24
C PRO A 63 0.48 -23.88 -16.83
N VAL A 64 1.27 -23.45 -15.87
CA VAL A 64 0.87 -23.25 -14.47
C VAL A 64 0.95 -21.77 -14.17
N ALA A 65 -0.20 -21.13 -14.03
CA ALA A 65 -0.28 -19.75 -13.60
C ALA A 65 -0.19 -19.68 -12.07
N THR A 66 0.60 -18.74 -11.57
CA THR A 66 0.72 -18.43 -10.14
C THR A 66 0.50 -16.95 -9.91
N ARG A 67 -0.26 -16.60 -8.86
CA ARG A 67 -0.48 -15.21 -8.47
C ARG A 67 -0.46 -15.10 -6.96
N GLN A 68 0.22 -14.06 -6.49
CA GLN A 68 0.32 -13.70 -5.10
C GLN A 68 -0.30 -12.32 -4.91
N ILE A 69 -1.31 -12.24 -4.05
CA ILE A 69 -1.97 -10.99 -3.66
C ILE A 69 -1.58 -10.72 -2.21
N TRP A 70 -1.09 -9.51 -1.93
CA TRP A 70 -0.82 -9.09 -0.56
C TRP A 70 -1.97 -8.26 -0.03
N PHE A 71 -2.23 -8.42 1.26
CA PHE A 71 -3.18 -7.65 2.02
C PHE A 71 -2.50 -7.15 3.28
N GLU A 72 -2.58 -5.85 3.56
CA GLU A 72 -1.93 -5.20 4.69
C GLU A 72 -2.89 -4.25 5.38
N ASN A 73 -2.91 -4.27 6.71
CA ASN A 73 -3.49 -3.18 7.47
C ASN A 73 -2.44 -2.09 7.70
N ALA A 74 -2.38 -1.11 6.81
CA ALA A 74 -1.51 0.07 6.98
C ALA A 74 -2.02 1.05 8.06
N GLY A 75 -3.16 0.75 8.69
CA GLY A 75 -3.75 1.52 9.77
C GLY A 75 -3.17 1.16 11.14
N ARG A 76 -3.57 1.92 12.17
CA ARG A 76 -3.18 1.67 13.57
C ARG A 76 -4.25 0.92 14.38
N GLU A 77 -5.44 0.78 13.81
CA GLU A 77 -6.58 0.11 14.43
C GLU A 77 -6.74 -1.28 13.81
N THR A 78 -7.10 -2.26 14.63
CA THR A 78 -7.39 -3.62 14.16
C THR A 78 -8.65 -3.62 13.29
N ILE A 79 -8.50 -4.19 12.10
CA ILE A 79 -9.59 -4.37 11.15
C ILE A 79 -10.28 -5.71 11.44
N LYS A 80 -11.62 -5.75 11.33
CA LYS A 80 -12.44 -6.94 11.56
C LYS A 80 -13.30 -7.29 10.35
N ASP A 81 -13.71 -8.55 10.27
CA ASP A 81 -14.65 -9.08 9.28
C ASP A 81 -14.22 -8.75 7.85
N ILE A 82 -12.98 -9.14 7.52
CA ILE A 82 -12.40 -8.90 6.21
C ILE A 82 -13.01 -9.88 5.23
N GLU A 83 -13.55 -9.36 4.14
CA GLU A 83 -14.10 -10.14 3.04
C GLU A 83 -13.38 -9.82 1.75
N ILE A 84 -12.85 -10.85 1.12
CA ILE A 84 -12.18 -10.80 -0.17
C ILE A 84 -13.05 -11.53 -1.17
N ILE A 85 -13.43 -10.86 -2.25
CA ILE A 85 -14.25 -11.47 -3.31
C ILE A 85 -13.42 -11.60 -4.57
N LEU A 86 -13.31 -12.82 -5.07
CA LEU A 86 -12.66 -13.15 -6.34
C LEU A 86 -13.70 -13.40 -7.44
N ASN A 87 -13.32 -13.14 -8.70
CA ASN A 87 -14.17 -13.34 -9.87
C ASN A 87 -14.69 -14.79 -10.00
N TYR A 88 -13.85 -15.76 -9.68
CA TYR A 88 -14.18 -17.18 -9.68
C TYR A 88 -13.24 -17.93 -8.73
N ARG A 89 -13.56 -19.19 -8.42
CA ARG A 89 -12.72 -20.04 -7.57
C ARG A 89 -11.49 -20.54 -8.35
N PRO A 90 -10.26 -20.25 -7.91
CA PRO A 90 -9.06 -20.85 -8.50
C PRO A 90 -8.99 -22.34 -8.15
N THR A 91 -8.27 -23.11 -8.96
CA THR A 91 -8.14 -24.56 -8.75
C THR A 91 -7.44 -24.88 -7.43
N HIS A 92 -6.39 -24.13 -7.10
CA HIS A 92 -5.74 -24.17 -5.79
C HIS A 92 -5.50 -22.76 -5.26
N PHE A 93 -5.73 -22.55 -3.97
CA PHE A 93 -5.31 -21.34 -3.28
C PHE A 93 -4.96 -21.63 -1.83
N GLU A 94 -4.10 -20.78 -1.27
CA GLU A 94 -3.66 -20.84 0.11
C GLU A 94 -3.58 -19.42 0.67
N VAL A 95 -4.09 -19.24 1.89
CA VAL A 95 -3.88 -18.02 2.67
C VAL A 95 -2.60 -18.20 3.47
N TRP A 96 -1.54 -17.53 3.04
CA TRP A 96 -0.25 -17.50 3.70
C TRP A 96 -0.32 -16.59 4.92
N THR A 97 0.17 -17.10 6.06
CA THR A 97 -0.01 -16.67 7.47
C THR A 97 -1.04 -17.56 8.17
N PRO A 98 -0.66 -18.31 9.23
CA PRO A 98 -1.54 -19.27 9.90
C PRO A 98 -2.65 -18.54 10.69
N ARG A 99 -3.70 -18.15 9.99
CA ARG A 99 -4.90 -17.52 10.54
C ARG A 99 -6.12 -18.37 10.21
N GLN A 100 -7.14 -18.27 11.05
CA GLN A 100 -8.43 -18.84 10.72
C GLN A 100 -9.06 -18.04 9.59
N TRP A 101 -9.39 -18.73 8.51
CA TRP A 101 -10.12 -18.20 7.37
C TRP A 101 -11.19 -19.20 6.97
N THR A 102 -12.27 -18.69 6.40
CA THR A 102 -13.31 -19.52 5.79
C THR A 102 -13.47 -19.11 4.33
N SER A 103 -13.93 -20.05 3.51
CA SER A 103 -14.26 -19.78 2.12
C SER A 103 -15.67 -20.21 1.81
N GLU A 104 -16.36 -19.39 1.04
CA GLU A 104 -17.75 -19.58 0.67
C GLU A 104 -17.93 -19.22 -0.81
N LEU A 105 -18.76 -19.97 -1.53
CA LEU A 105 -19.14 -19.60 -2.89
C LEU A 105 -20.39 -18.73 -2.85
N ILE A 106 -20.28 -17.53 -3.40
CA ILE A 106 -21.41 -16.58 -3.51
C ILE A 106 -22.10 -16.78 -4.88
N ALA A 107 -23.20 -16.06 -5.08
CA ALA A 107 -23.84 -15.89 -6.38
C ALA A 107 -22.82 -15.61 -7.51
N HIS A 108 -23.11 -16.15 -8.69
CA HIS A 108 -22.27 -16.10 -9.89
C HIS A 108 -20.92 -16.82 -9.77
N ALA A 109 -20.83 -17.87 -8.94
CA ALA A 109 -19.63 -18.70 -8.78
C ALA A 109 -18.37 -17.93 -8.32
N ARG A 110 -18.57 -16.78 -7.66
CA ARG A 110 -17.51 -15.99 -7.05
C ARG A 110 -17.06 -16.62 -5.73
N LEU A 111 -15.77 -16.56 -5.45
CA LEU A 111 -15.22 -17.04 -4.19
C LEU A 111 -15.14 -15.88 -3.19
N MET A 112 -15.78 -16.05 -2.04
CA MET A 112 -15.57 -15.22 -0.86
C MET A 112 -14.54 -15.88 0.05
N ILE A 113 -13.57 -15.11 0.52
CA ILE A 113 -12.67 -15.51 1.59
C ILE A 113 -12.90 -14.55 2.75
N LYS A 114 -13.23 -15.10 3.93
CA LYS A 114 -13.49 -14.33 5.15
C LYS A 114 -12.35 -14.52 6.16
N LEU A 115 -11.88 -13.43 6.74
CA LEU A 115 -10.92 -13.43 7.85
C LEU A 115 -11.47 -12.62 9.02
N ASN A 116 -11.29 -13.13 10.23
CA ASN A 116 -11.86 -12.51 11.43
C ASN A 116 -11.25 -11.14 11.76
N SER A 117 -9.91 -11.03 11.73
CA SER A 117 -9.23 -9.77 12.04
C SER A 117 -7.79 -9.68 11.54
N LEU A 118 -7.33 -8.44 11.39
CA LEU A 118 -5.94 -8.08 11.03
C LEU A 118 -5.50 -6.87 11.86
N ASN A 119 -4.46 -7.03 12.71
CA ASN A 119 -3.98 -5.92 13.53
C ASN A 119 -3.24 -4.88 12.70
N GLY A 120 -3.06 -3.68 13.26
CA GLY A 120 -2.33 -2.60 12.58
C GLY A 120 -0.88 -2.99 12.30
N GLY A 121 -0.44 -2.80 11.06
CA GLY A 121 0.88 -3.18 10.56
C GLY A 121 1.02 -4.68 10.24
N GLU A 122 -0.03 -5.49 10.42
CA GLU A 122 0.00 -6.88 9.99
C GLU A 122 -0.39 -7.02 8.52
N PHE A 123 0.16 -8.05 7.90
CA PHE A 123 -0.17 -8.44 6.54
C PHE A 123 -0.43 -9.94 6.44
N PHE A 124 -1.10 -10.36 5.37
CA PHE A 124 -1.20 -11.74 4.95
C PHE A 124 -1.18 -11.80 3.43
N GLN A 125 -1.02 -13.00 2.88
CA GLN A 125 -0.91 -13.18 1.44
C GLN A 125 -1.89 -14.24 0.98
N LEU A 126 -2.45 -14.06 -0.20
CA LEU A 126 -3.23 -15.07 -0.89
C LEU A 126 -2.42 -15.56 -2.07
N HIS A 127 -2.06 -16.84 -2.04
CA HIS A 127 -1.33 -17.51 -3.11
C HIS A 127 -2.32 -18.35 -3.89
N MET A 128 -2.34 -18.19 -5.20
CA MET A 128 -3.26 -18.89 -6.08
C MET A 128 -2.46 -19.59 -7.18
N LEU A 129 -2.91 -20.79 -7.52
CA LEU A 129 -2.34 -21.61 -8.57
C LEU A 129 -3.47 -22.18 -9.42
N ASP A 130 -3.32 -22.05 -10.74
CA ASP A 130 -4.24 -22.66 -11.69
C ASP A 130 -3.47 -23.30 -12.85
N PHE A 131 -4.00 -24.44 -13.30
CA PHE A 131 -3.53 -25.25 -14.43
C PHE A 131 -4.63 -25.45 -15.49
N SER A 132 -5.87 -25.09 -15.19
CA SER A 132 -7.04 -25.48 -15.99
C SER A 132 -7.48 -24.41 -16.99
N THR A 133 -7.18 -23.14 -16.72
CA THR A 133 -7.86 -22.04 -17.42
C THR A 133 -6.89 -21.23 -18.29
N PRO A 134 -7.06 -21.19 -19.63
CA PRO A 134 -6.31 -20.28 -20.50
C PRO A 134 -6.57 -18.79 -20.17
N ALA A 135 -7.69 -18.49 -19.52
CA ALA A 135 -8.11 -17.15 -19.13
C ALA A 135 -7.31 -16.55 -17.96
N GLY A 136 -6.40 -17.31 -17.34
CA GLY A 136 -5.53 -16.84 -16.27
C GLY A 136 -6.07 -17.13 -14.87
N LEU A 137 -5.61 -16.34 -13.90
CA LEU A 137 -6.00 -16.45 -12.48
C LEU A 137 -7.09 -15.44 -12.13
N PRO A 138 -7.91 -15.70 -11.09
CA PRO A 138 -9.00 -14.82 -10.76
C PRO A 138 -8.49 -13.47 -10.26
N ASP A 139 -9.18 -12.41 -10.67
CA ASP A 139 -8.96 -11.06 -10.16
C ASP A 139 -9.78 -10.80 -8.90
N VAL A 140 -9.32 -9.85 -8.11
CA VAL A 140 -10.01 -9.36 -6.93
C VAL A 140 -11.10 -8.40 -7.37
N VAL A 141 -12.36 -8.76 -7.12
CA VAL A 141 -13.52 -7.90 -7.41
C VAL A 141 -13.59 -6.78 -6.39
N THR A 142 -13.54 -7.15 -5.12
CA THR A 142 -13.67 -6.21 -4.01
C THR A 142 -13.04 -6.81 -2.77
N VAL A 143 -12.52 -5.92 -1.95
CA VAL A 143 -12.02 -6.22 -0.62
C VAL A 143 -12.72 -5.26 0.32
N ARG A 144 -13.40 -5.77 1.34
CA ARG A 144 -14.11 -4.95 2.31
C ARG A 144 -13.87 -5.45 3.73
N TRP A 145 -14.16 -4.58 4.68
CA TRP A 145 -14.13 -4.86 6.10
C TRP A 145 -15.22 -4.04 6.79
N ASP A 146 -15.51 -4.32 8.07
CA ASP A 146 -16.63 -3.70 8.79
C ASP A 146 -16.63 -2.15 8.75
N GLY A 147 -15.45 -1.53 8.78
CA GLY A 147 -15.28 -0.08 8.76
C GLY A 147 -14.94 0.53 7.40
N GLY A 148 -14.95 -0.23 6.29
CA GLY A 148 -14.74 0.36 4.96
C GLY A 148 -14.35 -0.60 3.84
N VAL A 149 -13.86 -0.02 2.74
CA VAL A 149 -13.42 -0.75 1.54
C VAL A 149 -11.89 -0.72 1.46
N GLY A 150 -11.30 -1.84 1.06
CA GLY A 150 -9.87 -1.96 0.81
C GLY A 150 -9.45 -1.17 -0.42
N LYS A 151 -8.26 -0.56 -0.34
CA LYS A 151 -7.69 0.22 -1.45
C LYS A 151 -6.63 -0.60 -2.18
N GLU A 152 -6.78 -0.71 -3.49
CA GLU A 152 -5.75 -1.27 -4.34
C GLU A 152 -4.54 -0.34 -4.40
N VAL A 153 -3.35 -0.91 -4.20
CA VAL A 153 -2.08 -0.23 -4.34
C VAL A 153 -1.20 -1.03 -5.31
N GLY A 154 -0.59 -0.32 -6.27
CA GLY A 154 0.36 -0.93 -7.18
C GLY A 154 1.61 -1.33 -6.40
N MET A 155 1.83 -2.64 -6.26
CA MET A 155 3.06 -3.14 -5.68
C MET A 155 4.17 -3.16 -6.71
N ARG A 156 5.36 -2.74 -6.28
CA ARG A 156 6.59 -2.83 -7.05
C ARG A 156 7.66 -3.41 -6.15
N PHE A 157 8.40 -4.38 -6.66
CA PHE A 157 9.58 -4.87 -5.98
C PHE A 157 10.68 -3.81 -6.13
N GLU A 158 10.92 -3.06 -5.07
CA GLU A 158 12.07 -2.18 -4.96
C GLU A 158 13.09 -2.76 -4.01
N ARG A 159 14.37 -2.47 -4.27
CA ARG A 159 15.44 -2.84 -3.38
C ARG A 159 15.45 -1.87 -2.20
N ASP A 160 15.09 -2.35 -1.01
CA ASP A 160 15.22 -1.54 0.20
C ASP A 160 16.71 -1.43 0.58
N PHE A 161 17.21 -0.20 0.67
CA PHE A 161 18.57 0.09 1.07
C PHE A 161 18.62 0.33 2.59
N PRO A 162 19.68 -0.13 3.28
CA PRO A 162 19.84 0.16 4.70
C PRO A 162 19.88 1.67 4.95
N PHE A 163 19.41 2.06 6.14
CA PHE A 163 19.22 3.47 6.51
C PHE A 163 20.46 4.34 6.27
N TRP A 164 21.67 3.83 6.53
CA TRP A 164 22.91 4.58 6.35
C TRP A 164 23.21 4.92 4.88
N ILE A 165 22.86 4.03 3.93
CA ILE A 165 23.03 4.32 2.48
C ILE A 165 22.06 5.42 2.06
N ARG A 166 20.80 5.34 2.52
CA ARG A 166 19.80 6.38 2.26
C ARG A 166 20.21 7.72 2.85
N ALA A 167 20.76 7.73 4.07
CA ALA A 167 21.25 8.93 4.73
C ALA A 167 22.45 9.55 3.99
N LEU A 168 23.44 8.74 3.57
CA LEU A 168 24.56 9.22 2.75
C LEU A 168 24.09 9.78 1.41
N GLY A 169 23.17 9.09 0.72
CA GLY A 169 22.59 9.57 -0.53
C GLY A 169 21.86 10.92 -0.37
N ALA A 170 21.12 11.09 0.72
CA ALA A 170 20.48 12.36 1.05
C ALA A 170 21.52 13.46 1.33
N ALA A 171 22.58 13.16 2.09
CA ALA A 171 23.65 14.11 2.38
C ALA A 171 24.35 14.59 1.10
N PHE A 172 24.71 13.67 0.20
CA PHE A 172 25.31 14.05 -1.09
C PHE A 172 24.36 14.86 -1.97
N THR A 173 23.07 14.54 -1.99
CA THR A 173 22.07 15.34 -2.71
C THR A 173 22.00 16.77 -2.17
N ILE A 174 22.02 16.96 -0.85
CA ILE A 174 22.01 18.28 -0.21
C ILE A 174 23.29 19.06 -0.55
N ILE A 175 24.46 18.43 -0.43
CA ILE A 175 25.76 19.05 -0.76
C ILE A 175 25.79 19.45 -2.24
N GLY A 176 25.33 18.57 -3.13
CA GLY A 176 25.22 18.85 -4.57
C GLY A 176 24.32 20.04 -4.86
N MET A 177 23.14 20.10 -4.22
CA MET A 177 22.20 21.21 -4.36
C MET A 177 22.80 22.53 -3.87
N ALA A 178 23.45 22.54 -2.71
CA ALA A 178 24.13 23.73 -2.18
C ALA A 178 25.27 24.20 -3.10
N THR A 179 26.02 23.26 -3.68
CA THR A 179 27.10 23.55 -4.62
C THR A 179 26.58 24.19 -5.90
N ILE A 180 25.47 23.69 -6.46
CA ILE A 180 24.83 24.29 -7.65
C ILE A 180 24.38 25.73 -7.35
N ILE A 181 23.72 25.97 -6.21
CA ILE A 181 23.28 27.30 -5.80
C ILE A 181 24.48 28.25 -5.67
N TYR A 182 25.56 27.81 -5.03
CA TYR A 182 26.78 28.60 -4.89
C TYR A 182 27.43 28.94 -6.23
N LEU A 183 27.50 27.98 -7.16
CA LEU A 183 28.05 28.20 -8.50
C LEU A 183 27.22 29.22 -9.29
N LEU A 184 25.88 29.14 -9.22
CA LEU A 184 25.00 30.12 -9.85
C LEU A 184 25.22 31.53 -9.28
N PHE A 185 25.32 31.63 -7.96
CA PHE A 185 25.58 32.91 -7.30
C PHE A 185 26.94 33.49 -7.72
N ARG A 186 27.97 32.65 -7.77
CA ARG A 186 29.31 33.06 -8.20
C ARG A 186 29.35 33.48 -9.68
N ALA A 187 28.65 32.75 -10.54
CA ALA A 187 28.51 33.10 -11.95
C ALA A 187 27.83 34.47 -12.12
N ALA A 188 26.76 34.74 -11.37
CA ALA A 188 26.06 36.03 -11.40
C ALA A 188 26.98 37.19 -10.99
N VAL A 189 27.78 37.02 -9.93
CA VAL A 189 28.76 38.04 -9.50
C VAL A 189 29.82 38.29 -10.56
N VAL A 190 30.35 37.25 -11.19
CA VAL A 190 31.36 37.38 -12.26
C VAL A 190 30.77 38.14 -13.46
N ILE A 191 29.55 37.78 -13.88
CA ILE A 191 28.83 38.48 -14.96
C ILE A 191 28.66 39.96 -14.62
N ALA A 192 28.18 40.27 -13.42
CA ALA A 192 28.01 41.67 -12.97
C ALA A 192 29.33 42.45 -12.96
N THR A 193 30.43 41.80 -12.57
CA THR A 193 31.76 42.42 -12.56
C THR A 193 32.24 42.73 -13.97
N ILE A 194 32.06 41.79 -14.92
CA ILE A 194 32.41 42.01 -16.34
C ILE A 194 31.62 43.20 -16.91
N TYR A 195 30.31 43.27 -16.65
CA TYR A 195 29.48 44.40 -17.08
C TYR A 195 29.86 45.74 -16.45
N SER A 196 30.49 45.74 -15.26
CA SER A 196 30.95 46.98 -14.61
C SER A 196 32.30 47.51 -15.13
N VAL A 197 33.06 46.68 -15.85
CA VAL A 197 34.39 47.00 -16.37
C VAL A 197 34.34 47.44 -17.85
N ILE A 198 33.27 47.11 -18.56
CA ILE A 198 32.97 47.55 -19.93
C ILE A 198 32.18 48.86 -19.88
#